data_AF-A0A3D3NHF6-F1
#
_entry.id   AF-A0A3D3NHF6-F1
#
_cell.length_a   1.000
_cell.length_b   1.000
_cell.length_c   1.000
_cell.angle_alpha   90.00
_cell.angle_beta   90.00
_cell.angle_gamma   90.00
#
_symmetry.space_group_name_H-M   'P 1'
#
loop_
_entity.id
_entity.type
_entity.pdbx_description
1 polymer ?
#
loop_
_entity_poly.entity_id
_entity_poly.type
_entity_poly.pdbx_seq_one_letter_code
_entity_poly.pdbx_strand_id
1 'polypeptide(L)'
;GYIRGYVPGVRENGGQYTHGAVWAAMAFAELGENERAWELLRMINPINHARSIEGAAIYKVEPYVVAADVYALGQHIGRGGWSWYTGSGGGVERAIVRMPPGPGPPSRQADLSPPPARAAAAALPPP
;
A
#
# COMPACT_ATOMS: atom_id res chain seq x y z
N GLY A 1 25.24 -12.74 14.50
CA GLY A 1 24.63 -13.21 13.24
C GLY A 1 24.71 -12.12 12.17
N TYR A 2 24.45 -12.47 10.91
CA TYR A 2 24.66 -11.61 9.73
C TYR A 2 23.75 -10.36 9.67
N ILE A 3 22.69 -10.30 10.50
CA ILE A 3 21.74 -9.18 10.55
C ILE A 3 22.42 -7.81 10.76
N ARG A 4 23.50 -7.73 11.54
CA ARG A 4 24.26 -6.48 11.76
C ARG A 4 25.12 -6.06 10.57
N GLY A 5 25.22 -6.91 9.53
CA GLY A 5 25.92 -6.58 8.29
C GLY A 5 25.13 -5.63 7.39
N TYR A 6 23.82 -5.47 7.61
CA TYR A 6 23.01 -4.46 6.95
C TYR A 6 22.94 -3.18 7.78
N VAL A 7 22.82 -2.04 7.10
CA VAL A 7 22.54 -0.76 7.76
C VAL A 7 21.15 -0.82 8.42
N PRO A 8 20.94 -0.25 9.62
CA PRO A 8 19.61 -0.20 10.24
C PRO A 8 18.56 0.43 9.30
N GLY A 9 17.36 -0.16 9.24
CA GLY A 9 16.27 0.23 8.34
C GLY A 9 16.34 -0.40 6.94
N VAL A 10 17.27 -1.32 6.69
CA VAL A 10 17.48 -1.96 5.39
C VAL A 10 17.45 -3.48 5.53
N ARG A 11 16.74 -4.15 4.61
CA ARG A 11 16.59 -5.62 4.57
C ARG A 11 16.16 -6.18 5.94
N GLU A 12 16.81 -7.23 6.43
CA GLU A 12 16.52 -7.90 7.70
C GLU A 12 16.82 -7.02 8.93
N ASN A 13 17.64 -5.96 8.80
CA ASN A 13 17.99 -5.08 9.90
C ASN A 13 17.01 -3.90 10.04
N GLY A 14 15.71 -4.19 10.15
CA GLY A 14 14.67 -3.18 10.38
C GLY A 14 14.04 -2.57 9.12
N GLY A 15 14.30 -3.14 7.94
CA GLY A 15 13.44 -2.93 6.78
C GLY A 15 12.10 -3.66 6.94
N GLN A 16 11.09 -3.27 6.18
CA GLN A 16 9.84 -4.02 6.12
C GLN A 16 10.07 -5.27 5.29
N TYR A 17 10.04 -6.45 5.91
CA TYR A 17 10.21 -7.74 5.23
C TYR A 17 8.84 -8.30 4.81
N THR A 18 8.61 -8.49 3.51
CA THR A 18 7.27 -8.79 2.96
C THR A 18 6.73 -10.14 3.40
N HIS A 19 7.57 -11.16 3.47
CA HIS A 19 7.18 -12.46 4.04
C HIS A 19 6.63 -12.33 5.46
N GLY A 20 7.31 -11.57 6.31
CA GLY A 20 6.87 -11.36 7.70
C GLY A 20 5.54 -10.61 7.76
N ALA A 21 5.37 -9.58 6.91
CA ALA A 21 4.13 -8.82 6.83
C ALA A 21 2.94 -9.68 6.37
N VAL A 22 3.15 -10.59 5.41
CA VAL A 22 2.13 -11.55 4.94
C VAL A 22 1.73 -12.50 6.06
N TRP A 23 2.68 -13.06 6.80
CA TRP A 23 2.36 -13.93 7.94
C TRP A 23 1.56 -13.19 9.01
N ALA A 24 1.92 -11.94 9.31
CA ALA A 24 1.15 -11.11 10.22
C ALA A 24 -0.29 -10.87 9.71
N ALA A 25 -0.46 -10.61 8.40
CA ALA A 25 -1.80 -10.46 7.81
C ALA A 25 -2.64 -11.73 7.95
N MET A 26 -2.07 -12.90 7.65
CA MET A 26 -2.76 -14.18 7.81
C MET A 26 -3.11 -14.45 9.28
N ALA A 27 -2.23 -14.13 10.22
CA ALA A 27 -2.49 -14.28 11.65
C ALA A 27 -3.64 -13.37 12.13
N PHE A 28 -3.71 -12.11 11.67
CA PHE A 28 -4.84 -11.24 11.98
C PHE A 28 -6.15 -11.79 11.42
N ALA A 29 -6.14 -12.35 10.21
CA ALA A 29 -7.34 -12.98 9.66
C ALA A 29 -7.78 -14.21 10.47
N GLU A 30 -6.84 -15.04 10.94
CA GLU A 30 -7.13 -16.19 11.82
C GLU A 30 -7.72 -15.76 13.17
N LEU A 31 -7.32 -14.60 13.69
CA LEU A 31 -7.89 -14.01 14.91
C LEU A 31 -9.25 -13.32 14.68
N GLY A 32 -9.75 -13.28 13.45
CA GLY A 32 -10.98 -12.58 13.07
C GLY A 32 -10.81 -11.06 12.90
N GLU A 33 -9.58 -10.53 13.04
CA GLU A 33 -9.23 -9.12 12.81
C GLU A 33 -9.06 -8.82 11.30
N ASN A 34 -10.10 -9.10 10.51
CA ASN A 34 -10.03 -9.08 9.05
C ASN A 34 -9.69 -7.70 8.48
N GLU A 35 -10.20 -6.62 9.07
CA GLU A 35 -9.89 -5.26 8.59
C GLU A 35 -8.38 -4.98 8.67
N ARG A 36 -7.77 -5.34 9.79
CA ARG A 36 -6.33 -5.17 10.05
C ARG A 36 -5.48 -6.06 9.14
N ALA A 37 -5.93 -7.28 8.90
CA ALA A 37 -5.29 -8.17 7.93
C ALA A 37 -5.24 -7.53 6.53
N TRP A 38 -6.36 -6.96 6.08
CA TRP A 38 -6.43 -6.28 4.80
C TRP A 38 -5.69 -4.94 4.77
N GLU A 39 -5.59 -4.22 5.88
CA GLU A 39 -4.72 -3.03 6.00
C GLU A 39 -3.26 -3.39 5.73
N LEU A 40 -2.75 -4.48 6.32
CA LEU A 40 -1.39 -4.95 6.06
C LEU A 40 -1.19 -5.28 4.59
N LEU A 41 -2.10 -6.04 3.97
CA LEU A 41 -2.00 -6.37 2.54
C LEU A 41 -2.05 -5.13 1.65
N ARG A 42 -2.84 -4.11 2.00
CA ARG A 42 -2.86 -2.84 1.26
C ARG A 42 -1.52 -2.10 1.39
N MET A 43 -0.91 -2.11 2.57
CA MET A 43 0.38 -1.44 2.81
C MET A 43 1.52 -2.06 2.00
N ILE A 44 1.53 -3.38 1.80
CA ILE A 44 2.58 -4.09 1.04
C ILE A 44 2.25 -4.29 -0.45
N ASN A 45 1.11 -3.79 -0.91
CA ASN A 45 0.70 -3.96 -2.30
C ASN A 45 1.58 -3.10 -3.22
N PRO A 46 2.32 -3.70 -4.18
CA PRO A 46 3.25 -2.97 -5.05
C PRO A 46 2.57 -1.86 -5.87
N ILE A 47 1.30 -2.03 -6.22
CA ILE A 47 0.53 -1.04 -6.98
C ILE A 47 0.37 0.25 -6.17
N ASN A 48 0.17 0.14 -4.85
CA ASN A 48 -0.05 1.30 -3.99
C ASN A 48 1.20 2.19 -3.87
N HIS A 49 2.39 1.63 -4.08
CA HIS A 49 3.64 2.38 -4.06
C HIS A 49 3.87 3.20 -5.35
N ALA A 50 3.18 2.90 -6.44
CA ALA A 50 3.39 3.54 -7.75
C ALA A 50 2.12 4.16 -8.35
N ARG A 51 1.21 4.65 -7.49
CA ARG A 51 -0.02 5.34 -7.93
C ARG A 51 0.22 6.76 -8.44
N SER A 52 1.43 7.28 -8.28
CA SER A 52 1.90 8.55 -8.86
C SER A 52 3.32 8.40 -9.39
N ILE A 53 3.74 9.37 -10.21
CA ILE A 53 5.11 9.42 -10.76
C ILE A 53 6.13 9.53 -9.63
N GLU A 54 5.83 10.34 -8.61
CA GLU A 54 6.67 10.54 -7.42
C GLU A 54 6.78 9.24 -6.61
N GLY A 55 5.66 8.54 -6.41
CA GLY A 55 5.64 7.25 -5.73
C GLY A 55 6.49 6.20 -6.46
N ALA A 56 6.34 6.11 -7.79
CA ALA A 56 7.15 5.21 -8.61
C ALA A 56 8.65 5.56 -8.53
N ALA A 57 8.99 6.86 -8.52
CA ALA A 57 10.36 7.34 -8.38
C ALA A 57 10.98 7.02 -7.00
N ILE A 58 10.16 6.87 -5.95
CA ILE A 58 10.58 6.39 -4.62
C ILE A 58 10.71 4.87 -4.61
N TYR A 59 9.71 4.15 -5.12
CA TYR A 59 9.63 2.69 -5.06
C TYR A 59 10.75 1.99 -5.85
N LYS A 60 11.11 2.53 -7.02
CA LYS A 60 12.26 2.10 -7.86
C LYS A 60 12.31 0.61 -8.25
N VAL A 61 11.22 -0.12 -8.10
CA VAL A 61 11.03 -1.48 -8.60
C VAL A 61 9.68 -1.59 -9.30
N GLU A 62 9.41 -2.71 -9.95
CA GLU A 62 8.23 -2.93 -10.77
C GLU A 62 6.95 -2.97 -9.92
N PRO A 63 5.91 -2.17 -10.24
CA PRO A 63 4.70 -2.05 -9.41
C PRO A 63 3.67 -3.17 -9.63
N TYR A 64 4.01 -4.18 -10.42
CA TYR A 64 3.17 -5.33 -10.76
C TYR A 64 3.73 -6.66 -10.21
N VAL A 65 4.89 -6.63 -9.56
CA VAL A 65 5.44 -7.78 -8.82
C VAL A 65 5.73 -7.38 -7.38
N VAL A 66 5.60 -8.34 -6.46
CA VAL A 66 5.85 -8.13 -5.04
C VAL A 66 7.36 -8.08 -4.78
N ALA A 67 7.81 -7.06 -4.06
CA ALA A 67 9.20 -6.95 -3.58
C ALA A 67 9.42 -7.78 -2.31
N ALA A 68 10.65 -8.27 -2.10
CA ALA A 68 11.00 -9.02 -0.90
C ALA A 68 10.96 -8.15 0.37
N ASP A 69 11.31 -6.88 0.22
CA ASP A 69 11.30 -5.92 1.31
C ASP A 69 11.13 -4.48 0.79
N VAL A 70 10.73 -3.58 1.70
CA VAL A 70 10.68 -2.14 1.48
C VAL A 70 11.54 -1.46 2.54
N TYR A 71 12.43 -0.57 2.10
CA TYR A 71 13.37 0.10 2.98
C TYR A 71 12.65 1.11 3.88
N ALA A 72 13.15 1.25 5.10
CA ALA A 72 12.62 2.16 6.12
C ALA A 72 13.69 3.17 6.61
N LEU A 73 14.76 3.36 5.83
CA LEU A 73 15.91 4.20 6.21
C LEU A 73 15.95 5.53 5.45
N GLY A 74 15.81 6.64 6.18
CA GLY A 74 16.13 8.00 5.70
C GLY A 74 15.56 8.33 4.33
N GLN A 75 16.41 8.80 3.41
CA GLN A 75 16.04 9.15 2.03
C GLN A 75 15.60 7.95 1.16
N HIS A 76 15.68 6.72 1.68
CA HIS A 76 15.31 5.50 0.98
C HIS A 76 14.01 4.89 1.51
N ILE A 77 13.31 5.54 2.45
CA ILE A 77 11.99 5.09 2.90
C ILE A 77 11.07 4.88 1.70
N GLY A 78 10.44 3.71 1.63
CA GLY A 78 9.51 3.35 0.56
C GLY A 78 10.16 2.74 -0.68
N ARG A 79 11.50 2.66 -0.75
CA ARG A 79 12.20 1.99 -1.85
C ARG A 79 12.04 0.47 -1.75
N GLY A 80 11.61 -0.17 -2.82
CA GLY A 80 11.54 -1.62 -2.93
C GLY A 80 12.92 -2.26 -3.07
N GLY A 81 13.09 -3.41 -2.42
CA GLY A 81 14.27 -4.27 -2.50
C GLY A 81 13.92 -5.63 -3.11
N TRP A 82 14.71 -6.06 -4.10
CA TRP A 82 14.69 -7.41 -4.69
C TRP A 82 13.29 -7.87 -5.16
N SER A 83 12.93 -7.56 -6.40
CA SER A 83 11.68 -8.00 -7.05
C SER A 83 11.84 -9.35 -7.77
N TRP A 84 10.71 -9.91 -8.24
CA TRP A 84 10.60 -11.19 -8.95
C TRP A 84 10.96 -12.45 -8.16
N TYR A 85 12.23 -12.63 -7.84
CA TYR A 85 12.75 -13.87 -7.29
C TYR A 85 12.66 -13.89 -5.75
N THR A 86 11.43 -13.86 -5.24
CA THR A 86 11.12 -13.91 -3.82
C THR A 86 9.88 -14.76 -3.58
N GLY A 87 9.88 -15.57 -2.52
CA GLY A 87 8.68 -16.30 -2.10
C GLY A 87 7.51 -15.41 -1.65
N SER A 88 7.73 -14.09 -1.54
CA SER A 88 6.70 -13.14 -1.10
C SER A 88 5.49 -13.15 -2.04
N GLY A 89 5.71 -13.35 -3.35
CA GLY A 89 4.62 -13.47 -4.32
C GLY A 89 3.68 -14.64 -4.00
N GLY A 90 4.22 -15.82 -3.72
CA GLY A 90 3.42 -16.99 -3.31
C GLY A 90 2.80 -16.84 -1.92
N GLY A 91 3.46 -16.10 -1.01
CA GLY A 91 2.88 -15.75 0.29
C GLY A 91 1.64 -14.86 0.15
N VAL A 92 1.75 -13.78 -0.63
CA VAL A 92 0.64 -12.85 -0.91
C VAL A 92 -0.51 -13.58 -1.60
N GLU A 93 -0.23 -14.39 -2.62
CA GLU A 93 -1.23 -15.19 -3.33
C GLU A 93 -1.99 -16.12 -2.37
N ARG A 94 -1.27 -16.88 -1.54
CA ARG A 94 -1.87 -17.74 -0.51
C ARG A 94 -2.73 -16.95 0.48
N ALA A 95 -2.27 -15.78 0.94
CA ALA A 95 -3.03 -14.96 1.88
C ALA A 95 -4.35 -14.49 1.24
N ILE A 96 -4.29 -13.93 0.04
CA ILE A 96 -5.48 -13.46 -0.69
C ILE A 96 -6.51 -14.58 -0.90
N VAL A 97 -6.05 -15.78 -1.26
CA VAL A 97 -6.95 -16.93 -1.52
C VAL A 97 -7.58 -17.48 -0.23
N ARG A 98 -6.89 -17.40 0.91
CA ARG A 98 -7.36 -17.99 2.17
C ARG A 98 -8.12 -17.02 3.06
N MET A 99 -7.83 -15.73 2.94
CA MET A 99 -8.47 -14.71 3.76
C MET A 99 -9.91 -14.47 3.32
N PRO A 100 -10.82 -14.14 4.26
CA PRO A 100 -12.15 -13.70 3.89
C PRO A 100 -12.08 -12.42 3.03
N PRO A 101 -13.12 -12.16 2.21
CA PRO A 101 -13.19 -10.94 1.41
C PRO A 101 -12.91 -9.69 2.25
N GLY A 102 -12.14 -8.76 1.69
CA GLY A 102 -11.85 -7.50 2.35
C GLY A 102 -13.09 -6.63 2.52
N PRO A 103 -13.02 -5.63 3.41
CA PRO A 103 -14.10 -4.66 3.52
C PRO A 103 -14.31 -4.00 2.15
N GLY A 104 -15.57 -3.87 1.76
CA GLY A 104 -15.95 -3.22 0.52
C GLY A 104 -15.48 -1.76 0.47
N PRO A 105 -15.51 -1.12 -0.71
CA PRO A 105 -15.27 0.31 -0.79
C PRO A 105 -16.26 1.04 0.15
N PRO A 106 -15.82 2.13 0.81
CA PRO A 106 -16.75 2.92 1.61
C PRO A 106 -17.93 3.31 0.74
N SER A 107 -19.15 3.05 1.24
CA SER A 107 -20.37 3.45 0.56
C SER A 107 -20.31 4.95 0.31
N ARG A 108 -20.18 5.39 -0.95
CA ARG A 108 -20.51 6.77 -1.29
C ARG A 108 -22.01 6.91 -1.02
N GLN A 109 -22.37 7.50 0.12
CA GLN A 109 -23.61 8.25 0.12
C GLN A 109 -23.40 9.32 -0.96
N ALA A 110 -24.08 9.17 -2.09
CA ALA A 110 -24.18 10.25 -3.04
C ALA A 110 -24.85 11.38 -2.26
N ASP A 111 -24.12 12.46 -2.02
CA ASP A 111 -24.75 13.70 -1.61
C ASP A 111 -25.63 14.14 -2.78
N LEU A 112 -26.91 13.75 -2.71
CA LEU A 112 -27.95 14.11 -3.66
C LEU A 112 -28.47 15.53 -3.39
N SER A 113 -27.81 16.29 -2.50
CA SER A 113 -28.15 17.69 -2.31
C SER A 113 -28.00 18.44 -3.63
N PRO A 114 -29.05 19.14 -4.09
CA PRO A 114 -28.95 19.92 -5.32
C PRO A 114 -27.84 20.98 -5.17
N PRO A 115 -27.05 21.25 -6.22
CA PRO A 115 -26.04 22.29 -6.17
C PRO A 115 -26.70 23.63 -5.81
N PRO A 116 -26.06 24.48 -4.98
CA PRO A 116 -26.63 25.78 -4.63
C PRO A 116 -26.89 26.59 -5.90
N ALA A 117 -28.07 27.21 -5.96
CA ALA A 117 -28.51 28.01 -7.10
C ALA A 117 -27.43 29.04 -7.44
N ARG A 118 -26.84 28.91 -8.63
CA ARG A 118 -25.81 29.82 -9.12
C ARG A 118 -26.48 31.18 -9.33
N ALA A 119 -26.24 32.13 -8.43
CA ALA A 119 -26.67 33.50 -8.61
C ALA A 119 -25.98 34.06 -9.87
N ALA A 120 -26.76 34.25 -10.94
CA ALA A 120 -26.30 34.90 -12.15
C ALA A 120 -26.09 36.39 -11.85
N ALA A 121 -24.88 36.77 -11.45
CA ALA A 121 -24.46 38.16 -11.41
C ALA A 121 -24.13 38.60 -12.85
N ALA A 122 -25.12 39.15 -13.54
CA ALA A 122 -24.92 39.94 -14.75
C ALA A 122 -24.25 41.27 -14.35
N ALA A 123 -22.95 41.39 -14.62
CA ALA A 123 -22.26 42.67 -14.63
C ALA A 123 -21.98 43.04 -16.09
N LEU A 124 -22.88 43.82 -16.68
CA LEU A 124 -22.57 44.62 -17.88
C LEU A 124 -21.68 45.79 -17.44
N PRO A 125 -20.57 46.08 -18.15
CA PRO A 125 -19.79 47.28 -17.87
C PRO A 125 -20.54 48.54 -18.32
N PRO A 126 -20.37 49.69 -17.60
CA PRO A 126 -21.01 50.97 -17.93
C PRO A 126 -20.41 51.61 -19.22
N PRO A 127 -21.10 52.62 -19.81
CA PRO A 127 -20.96 53.00 -21.23
C PRO A 127 -19.60 53.57 -21.64
#